data_AF-A0A069F084-F1
#
_entry.id   AF-A0A069F084-F1
#
_cell.length_a   1.000
_cell.length_b   1.000
_cell.length_c   1.000
_cell.angle_alpha   90.00
_cell.angle_beta   90.00
_cell.angle_gamma   90.00
#
_symmetry.space_group_name_H-M   'P 1'
#
loop_
_entity.id
_entity.type
_entity.pdbx_description
1 polymer ?
#
loop_
_entity_poly.entity_id
_entity_poly.type
_entity_poly.pdbx_seq_one_letter_code
_entity_poly.pdbx_strand_id
1 'polypeptide(L)'
;MNDFDAYKIDQQQTRRLEEFDTSVSDRPTDDELKNKLIPESIERLKELHWKLYAEAETGVIVVLQALDAGGKDEAISYIFSNLNAQGLKTNAFQKPSEKEKKHDYLWRMHDLMPERGQVGILNRSHYEEVIAPRVHDLLGEEAIPEETDKEAVWSLRYRQINDFERYLHENGFEIIKFFFNVSKDVQRDRLLERLKDPKKNWEFSFSDVKERQYWDDYQAIFADMLSKTATEHAPWYVLPADDEWYARYIVSSVMIDVLEQIDPEFPTFTEEEQEKIDEAIRTLESE
;
A
#
# COMPACT_ATOMS: atom_id res chain seq x y z
N MET A 1 -6.29 -10.07 18.44
CA MET A 1 -4.89 -9.75 18.08
C MET A 1 -4.49 -10.82 17.07
N ASN A 2 -4.59 -10.49 15.79
CA ASN A 2 -4.26 -11.43 14.72
C ASN A 2 -2.75 -11.67 14.66
N ASP A 3 -2.37 -12.88 14.25
CA ASP A 3 -1.00 -13.43 14.24
C ASP A 3 -0.11 -12.87 13.09
N PHE A 4 -0.37 -11.63 12.64
CA PHE A 4 0.32 -11.03 11.49
C PHE A 4 1.47 -10.09 11.86
N ASP A 5 1.74 -9.92 13.15
CA ASP A 5 2.92 -9.20 13.65
C ASP A 5 4.23 -9.83 13.18
N ALA A 6 4.23 -11.13 12.86
CA ALA A 6 5.39 -11.82 12.27
C ALA A 6 5.83 -11.23 10.92
N TYR A 7 4.92 -10.59 10.18
CA TYR A 7 5.21 -9.93 8.90
C TYR A 7 5.52 -8.44 9.04
N LYS A 8 5.30 -7.88 10.23
CA LYS A 8 5.46 -6.45 10.52
C LYS A 8 6.92 -6.11 10.82
N ILE A 9 7.39 -5.03 10.20
CA ILE A 9 8.59 -4.31 10.61
C ILE A 9 8.22 -2.86 10.89
N ASP A 10 8.54 -2.40 12.10
CA ASP A 10 8.17 -1.08 12.60
C ASP A 10 9.34 -0.33 13.25
N GLN A 11 10.55 -0.85 13.05
CA GLN A 11 11.77 -0.23 13.53
C GLN A 11 12.85 -0.31 12.46
N GLN A 12 13.65 0.75 12.39
CA GLN A 12 14.80 0.80 11.52
C GLN A 12 15.86 -0.19 12.01
N GLN A 13 16.02 -1.27 11.26
CA GLN A 13 16.99 -2.31 11.54
C GLN A 13 17.51 -2.82 10.21
N THR A 14 18.82 -3.10 10.12
CA THR A 14 19.36 -3.76 8.94
C THR A 14 18.70 -5.13 8.78
N ARG A 15 17.99 -5.29 7.66
CA ARG A 15 17.32 -6.53 7.24
C ARG A 15 17.89 -6.97 5.91
N ARG A 16 17.74 -8.26 5.63
CA ARG A 16 17.98 -8.84 4.32
C ARG A 16 16.69 -9.50 3.84
N LEU A 17 16.40 -9.44 2.54
CA LEU A 17 15.13 -9.97 2.05
C LEU A 17 15.01 -11.49 2.21
N GLU A 18 16.13 -12.20 2.24
CA GLU A 18 16.20 -13.64 2.49
C GLU A 18 15.78 -14.02 3.92
N GLU A 19 15.64 -13.05 4.82
CA GLU A 19 15.10 -13.27 6.17
C GLU A 19 13.57 -13.36 6.19
N PHE A 20 12.91 -12.96 5.10
CA PHE A 20 11.46 -13.03 4.97
C PHE A 20 11.08 -14.12 3.97
N ASP A 21 10.31 -15.10 4.45
CA ASP A 21 9.85 -16.19 3.60
C ASP A 21 8.94 -15.66 2.47
N THR A 22 9.15 -16.16 1.26
CA THR A 22 8.27 -15.85 0.12
C THR A 22 7.04 -16.75 0.08
N SER A 23 7.07 -17.89 0.81
CA SER A 23 5.98 -18.84 0.95
C SER A 23 5.93 -19.43 2.36
N VAL A 24 4.74 -19.73 2.86
CA VAL A 24 4.49 -20.25 4.21
C VAL A 24 3.79 -21.60 4.13
N SER A 25 4.37 -22.61 4.80
CA SER A 25 3.82 -23.97 4.81
C SER A 25 2.67 -24.16 5.79
N ASP A 26 2.72 -23.49 6.94
CA ASP A 26 1.67 -23.52 7.97
C ASP A 26 0.70 -22.37 7.75
N ARG A 27 -0.13 -22.49 6.71
CA ARG A 27 -1.15 -21.50 6.35
C ARG A 27 -2.47 -22.18 6.01
N PRO A 28 -3.61 -21.44 6.11
CA PRO A 28 -4.88 -21.96 5.62
C PRO A 28 -4.82 -22.35 4.14
N THR A 29 -5.63 -23.33 3.76
CA THR A 29 -5.68 -23.79 2.37
C THR A 29 -6.22 -22.70 1.45
N ASP A 30 -5.82 -22.74 0.18
CA ASP A 30 -6.34 -21.82 -0.84
C ASP A 30 -7.87 -21.85 -0.95
N ASP A 31 -8.49 -23.01 -0.73
CA ASP A 31 -9.95 -23.16 -0.73
C ASP A 31 -10.60 -22.43 0.45
N GLU A 32 -10.05 -22.62 1.65
CA GLU A 32 -10.50 -21.92 2.85
C GLU A 32 -10.29 -20.40 2.77
N LEU A 33 -9.14 -19.97 2.24
CA LEU A 33 -8.86 -18.54 2.03
C LEU A 33 -9.88 -17.90 1.09
N LYS A 34 -10.12 -18.51 -0.07
CA LYS A 34 -11.00 -17.99 -1.11
C LYS A 34 -12.47 -17.98 -0.71
N ASN A 35 -12.93 -19.08 -0.13
CA ASN A 35 -14.36 -19.32 0.05
C ASN A 35 -14.87 -18.92 1.43
N LYS A 36 -13.98 -18.62 2.38
CA LYS A 36 -14.36 -18.28 3.75
C LYS A 36 -13.63 -17.06 4.29
N LEU A 37 -12.32 -17.13 4.48
CA LEU A 37 -11.58 -16.13 5.26
C LEU A 37 -11.53 -14.76 4.57
N ILE A 38 -11.24 -14.72 3.27
CA ILE A 38 -11.22 -13.45 2.53
C ILE A 38 -12.63 -12.83 2.45
N PRO A 39 -13.70 -13.56 2.05
CA PRO A 39 -15.06 -13.03 2.08
C PRO A 39 -15.48 -12.46 3.44
N GLU A 40 -15.21 -13.17 4.54
CA GLU A 40 -15.50 -12.70 5.91
C GLU A 40 -14.72 -11.43 6.24
N SER A 41 -13.42 -11.39 5.91
CA SER A 41 -12.59 -10.20 6.12
C SER A 41 -13.06 -8.99 5.30
N ILE A 42 -13.50 -9.20 4.06
CA ILE A 42 -14.00 -8.10 3.21
C ILE A 42 -15.28 -7.50 3.81
N GLU A 43 -16.18 -8.32 4.36
CA GLU A 43 -17.41 -7.81 4.96
C GLU A 43 -17.13 -6.96 6.20
N ARG A 44 -16.22 -7.43 7.06
CA ARG A 44 -15.76 -6.64 8.21
C ARG A 44 -15.06 -5.35 7.78
N LEU A 45 -14.20 -5.42 6.76
CA LEU A 45 -13.47 -4.28 6.24
C LEU A 45 -14.43 -3.23 5.65
N LYS A 46 -15.51 -3.64 4.97
CA LYS A 46 -16.55 -2.72 4.47
C LYS A 46 -17.25 -1.97 5.59
N GLU A 47 -17.63 -2.68 6.66
CA GLU A 47 -18.29 -2.06 7.81
C GLU A 47 -17.41 -0.95 8.41
N LEU A 48 -16.15 -1.27 8.71
CA LEU A 48 -15.19 -0.33 9.27
C LEU A 48 -14.87 0.82 8.31
N HIS A 49 -14.75 0.53 7.01
CA HIS A 49 -14.53 1.55 5.97
C HIS A 49 -15.69 2.54 5.86
N TRP A 50 -16.93 2.06 6.02
CA TRP A 50 -18.10 2.93 6.05
C TRP A 50 -18.10 3.87 7.25
N LYS A 51 -17.72 3.38 8.42
CA LYS A 51 -17.57 4.21 9.62
C LYS A 51 -16.47 5.25 9.44
N LEU A 52 -15.30 4.84 8.95
CA LEU A 52 -14.18 5.76 8.64
C LEU A 52 -14.65 6.89 7.72
N TYR A 53 -15.34 6.56 6.63
CA TYR A 53 -15.84 7.54 5.67
C TYR A 53 -16.90 8.47 6.28
N ALA A 54 -17.77 7.96 7.15
CA ALA A 54 -18.81 8.76 7.78
C ALA A 54 -18.26 9.71 8.84
N GLU A 55 -17.28 9.27 9.63
CA GLU A 55 -16.64 10.07 10.67
C GLU A 55 -15.75 11.18 10.07
N ALA A 56 -15.00 10.86 9.01
CA ALA A 56 -14.16 11.79 8.27
C ALA A 56 -13.15 12.59 9.14
N GLU A 57 -12.67 11.99 10.23
CA GLU A 57 -11.65 12.57 11.10
C GLU A 57 -10.23 12.09 10.80
N THR A 58 -10.06 10.88 10.26
CA THR A 58 -8.76 10.26 9.96
C THR A 58 -8.71 9.78 8.51
N GLY A 59 -7.57 9.89 7.85
CA GLY A 59 -7.32 9.26 6.54
C GLY A 59 -6.40 8.05 6.67
N VAL A 60 -6.47 7.10 5.73
CA VAL A 60 -5.58 5.93 5.72
C VAL A 60 -4.84 5.85 4.39
N ILE A 61 -3.52 5.74 4.44
CA ILE A 61 -2.64 5.64 3.29
C ILE A 61 -2.08 4.22 3.22
N VAL A 62 -2.41 3.53 2.12
CA VAL A 62 -1.93 2.19 1.83
C VAL A 62 -0.90 2.27 0.70
N VAL A 63 0.36 1.95 1.02
CA VAL A 63 1.43 1.83 0.02
C VAL A 63 1.55 0.37 -0.41
N LEU A 64 1.48 0.11 -1.72
CA LEU A 64 1.72 -1.21 -2.29
C LEU A 64 3.01 -1.16 -3.11
N GLN A 65 4.03 -1.91 -2.66
CA GLN A 65 5.29 -2.06 -3.36
C GLN A 65 5.58 -3.52 -3.68
N ALA A 66 6.03 -3.77 -4.91
CA ALA A 66 6.39 -5.09 -5.38
C ALA A 66 7.19 -4.96 -6.66
N LEU A 67 8.08 -5.91 -6.89
CA LEU A 67 8.62 -6.15 -8.23
C LEU A 67 7.47 -6.58 -9.17
N ASP A 68 7.61 -6.33 -10.48
CA ASP A 68 6.54 -6.65 -11.43
C ASP A 68 6.19 -8.15 -11.43
N ALA A 69 4.90 -8.46 -11.60
CA ALA A 69 4.28 -9.77 -11.31
C ALA A 69 4.32 -10.22 -9.83
N GLY A 70 4.53 -9.28 -8.90
CA GLY A 70 4.55 -9.55 -7.46
C GLY A 70 3.19 -9.67 -6.76
N GLY A 71 2.07 -9.31 -7.40
CA GLY A 71 0.73 -9.52 -6.83
C GLY A 71 0.00 -8.26 -6.31
N LYS A 72 0.58 -7.06 -6.48
CA LYS A 72 0.02 -5.79 -5.99
C LYS A 72 -1.33 -5.43 -6.62
N ASP A 73 -1.48 -5.63 -7.93
CA ASP A 73 -2.70 -5.29 -8.67
C ASP A 73 -3.86 -6.23 -8.29
N GLU A 74 -3.53 -7.49 -8.00
CA GLU A 74 -4.47 -8.48 -7.54
C GLU A 74 -4.96 -8.16 -6.12
N ALA A 75 -4.12 -7.64 -5.22
CA ALA A 75 -4.59 -7.16 -3.91
C ALA A 75 -5.60 -6.02 -4.04
N ILE A 76 -5.38 -5.07 -4.96
CA ILE A 76 -6.36 -4.02 -5.31
C ILE A 76 -7.66 -4.64 -5.81
N SER A 77 -7.55 -5.59 -6.74
CA SER A 77 -8.70 -6.21 -7.41
C SER A 77 -9.53 -7.09 -6.47
N TYR A 78 -8.93 -7.79 -5.52
CA TYR A 78 -9.62 -8.75 -4.65
C TYR A 78 -10.05 -8.16 -3.31
N ILE A 79 -9.32 -7.17 -2.78
CA ILE A 79 -9.61 -6.59 -1.47
C ILE A 79 -10.28 -5.23 -1.67
N PHE A 80 -9.51 -4.25 -2.14
CA PHE A 80 -9.93 -2.86 -2.14
C PHE A 80 -11.10 -2.55 -3.09
N SER A 81 -11.23 -3.26 -4.22
CA SER A 81 -12.34 -3.06 -5.17
C SER A 81 -13.74 -3.32 -4.57
N ASN A 82 -13.81 -4.01 -3.42
CA ASN A 82 -15.05 -4.30 -2.72
C ASN A 82 -15.50 -3.19 -1.77
N LEU A 83 -14.66 -2.17 -1.53
CA LEU A 83 -14.97 -1.07 -0.63
C LEU A 83 -15.76 0.03 -1.36
N ASN A 84 -16.33 0.97 -0.61
CA ASN A 84 -17.11 2.05 -1.21
C ASN A 84 -16.20 2.99 -2.02
N ALA A 85 -16.48 3.13 -3.32
CA ALA A 85 -15.72 3.98 -4.22
C ALA A 85 -15.61 5.46 -3.76
N GLN A 86 -16.59 5.99 -3.02
CA GLN A 86 -16.53 7.37 -2.50
C GLN A 86 -15.50 7.56 -1.38
N GLY A 87 -15.26 6.50 -0.60
CA GLY A 87 -14.25 6.47 0.46
C GLY A 87 -12.90 5.94 -0.01
N LEU A 88 -12.68 5.78 -1.32
CA LEU A 88 -11.46 5.27 -1.91
C LEU A 88 -10.80 6.29 -2.82
N LYS A 89 -9.49 6.45 -2.69
CA LYS A 89 -8.67 7.20 -3.64
C LYS A 89 -7.57 6.30 -4.19
N THR A 90 -7.75 5.78 -5.40
CA THR A 90 -6.76 4.91 -6.05
C THR A 90 -5.86 5.72 -6.97
N ASN A 91 -4.55 5.63 -6.77
CA ASN A 91 -3.56 6.31 -7.59
C ASN A 91 -2.50 5.31 -8.07
N ALA A 92 -2.19 5.37 -9.36
CA ALA A 92 -1.07 4.64 -9.93
C ALA A 92 0.11 5.61 -10.12
N PHE A 93 1.22 5.36 -9.44
CA PHE A 93 2.42 6.19 -9.58
C PHE A 93 3.09 5.87 -10.92
N GLN A 94 3.12 6.83 -11.84
CA GLN A 94 3.71 6.69 -13.17
C GLN A 94 5.02 7.47 -13.29
N LYS A 95 5.75 7.32 -14.39
CA LYS A 95 6.95 8.12 -14.64
C LYS A 95 6.66 9.62 -14.49
N PRO A 96 7.51 10.40 -13.81
CA PRO A 96 7.32 11.84 -13.66
C PRO A 96 7.21 12.56 -15.01
N SER A 97 6.20 13.40 -15.13
CA SER A 97 6.02 14.38 -16.20
C SER A 97 7.07 15.49 -16.13
N GLU A 98 7.24 16.22 -17.22
CA GLU A 98 8.16 17.36 -17.29
C GLU A 98 7.81 18.50 -16.31
N LYS A 99 6.56 18.56 -15.83
CA LYS A 99 6.18 19.48 -14.75
C LYS A 99 6.69 18.96 -13.41
N GLU A 100 6.42 17.69 -13.10
CA GLU A 100 6.81 17.06 -11.83
C GLU A 100 8.33 17.06 -11.65
N LYS A 101 9.11 16.80 -12.71
CA LYS A 101 10.59 16.88 -12.69
C LYS A 101 11.15 18.28 -12.36
N LYS A 102 10.35 19.34 -12.45
CA LYS A 102 10.75 20.71 -12.09
C LYS A 102 10.46 21.04 -10.62
N HIS A 103 9.81 20.13 -9.90
CA HIS A 103 9.58 20.20 -8.47
C HIS A 103 10.45 19.15 -7.76
N ASP A 104 10.47 19.18 -6.42
CA ASP A 104 11.03 18.07 -5.66
C ASP A 104 10.17 16.79 -5.84
N TYR A 105 10.76 15.62 -5.57
CA TYR A 105 10.12 14.34 -5.86
C TYR A 105 8.88 14.05 -4.98
N LEU A 106 8.77 14.69 -3.80
CA LEU A 106 7.62 14.52 -2.91
C LEU A 106 6.47 15.46 -3.27
N TRP A 107 6.72 16.55 -3.99
CA TRP A 107 5.69 17.52 -4.40
C TRP A 107 4.45 16.85 -4.99
N ARG A 108 4.64 15.89 -5.90
CA ARG A 108 3.54 15.19 -6.58
C ARG A 108 2.78 14.24 -5.65
N MET A 109 3.36 13.81 -4.53
CA MET A 109 2.68 12.94 -3.58
C MET A 109 1.47 13.61 -2.95
N HIS A 110 1.51 14.93 -2.73
CA HIS A 110 0.43 15.66 -2.09
C HIS A 110 -0.90 15.54 -2.84
N ASP A 111 -0.87 15.50 -4.18
CA ASP A 111 -2.09 15.33 -5.00
C ASP A 111 -2.69 13.91 -4.86
N LEU A 112 -1.83 12.93 -4.52
CA LEU A 112 -2.21 11.53 -4.39
C LEU A 112 -2.72 11.16 -2.99
N MET A 113 -2.51 12.01 -1.98
CA MET A 113 -2.95 11.74 -0.61
C MET A 113 -4.47 11.70 -0.50
N PRO A 114 -5.04 10.79 0.31
CA PRO A 114 -6.48 10.75 0.57
C PRO A 114 -6.96 11.98 1.34
N GLU A 115 -8.27 12.24 1.29
CA GLU A 115 -8.93 13.12 2.24
C GLU A 115 -9.21 12.38 3.56
N ARG A 116 -9.61 13.10 4.62
CA ARG A 116 -10.10 12.43 5.83
C ARG A 116 -11.35 11.61 5.50
N GLY A 117 -11.48 10.45 6.13
CA GLY A 117 -12.50 9.46 5.83
C GLY A 117 -12.19 8.57 4.62
N GLN A 118 -11.11 8.85 3.86
CA GLN A 118 -10.74 8.03 2.71
C GLN A 118 -9.59 7.07 3.01
N VAL A 119 -9.61 5.95 2.30
CA VAL A 119 -8.46 5.05 2.14
C VAL A 119 -7.81 5.37 0.79
N GLY A 120 -6.59 5.90 0.83
CA GLY A 120 -5.75 6.21 -0.32
C GLY A 120 -4.84 5.03 -0.66
N ILE A 121 -4.98 4.46 -1.85
CA ILE A 121 -4.18 3.31 -2.29
C ILE A 121 -3.15 3.79 -3.32
N LEU A 122 -1.89 3.69 -2.94
CA LEU A 122 -0.74 4.03 -3.76
C LEU A 122 -0.20 2.75 -4.39
N ASN A 123 -0.60 2.49 -5.64
CA ASN A 123 -0.01 1.43 -6.46
C ASN A 123 1.30 1.95 -7.05
N ARG A 124 2.42 1.51 -6.45
CA ARG A 124 3.70 2.26 -6.43
C ARG A 124 3.54 3.60 -5.69
N SER A 125 4.63 4.22 -5.27
CA SER A 125 4.60 5.43 -4.43
C SER A 125 5.91 6.22 -4.49
N HIS A 126 6.11 7.20 -3.60
CA HIS A 126 7.38 7.90 -3.38
C HIS A 126 8.59 6.98 -3.19
N TYR A 127 8.39 5.70 -2.90
CA TYR A 127 9.48 4.73 -2.86
C TYR A 127 10.09 4.45 -4.26
N GLU A 128 9.39 4.71 -5.36
CA GLU A 128 9.98 4.59 -6.71
C GLU A 128 11.18 5.53 -6.88
N GLU A 129 11.21 6.65 -6.16
CA GLU A 129 12.30 7.64 -6.18
C GLU A 129 13.57 7.13 -5.49
N VAL A 130 13.49 6.04 -4.71
CA VAL A 130 14.67 5.34 -4.17
C VAL A 130 14.85 3.97 -4.82
N ILE A 131 14.00 3.57 -5.78
CA ILE A 131 14.08 2.30 -6.49
C ILE A 131 14.62 2.51 -7.90
N ALA A 132 13.83 3.13 -8.78
CA ALA A 132 14.15 3.20 -10.21
C ALA A 132 15.47 3.95 -10.48
N PRO A 133 15.77 5.08 -9.81
CA PRO A 133 17.04 5.78 -10.01
C PRO A 133 18.27 4.97 -9.55
N ARG A 134 18.12 4.06 -8.57
CA ARG A 134 19.19 3.17 -8.09
C ARG A 134 19.46 2.02 -9.06
N VAL A 135 18.42 1.42 -9.63
CA VAL A 135 18.54 0.29 -10.56
C VAL A 135 19.17 0.71 -11.89
N HIS A 136 18.84 1.91 -12.38
CA HIS A 136 19.21 2.37 -13.72
C HIS A 136 20.25 3.51 -13.74
N ASP A 137 20.86 3.82 -12.59
CA ASP A 137 21.84 4.91 -12.43
C ASP A 137 21.36 6.27 -12.97
N LEU A 138 20.07 6.58 -12.74
CA LEU A 138 19.43 7.79 -13.28
C LEU A 138 19.67 9.04 -12.42
N LEU A 139 20.42 8.93 -11.32
CA LEU A 139 20.77 10.07 -10.47
C LEU A 139 21.45 11.20 -11.26
N GLY A 140 22.21 10.85 -12.31
CA GLY A 140 22.86 11.83 -13.18
C GLY A 140 21.89 12.63 -14.07
N GLU A 141 20.67 12.14 -14.26
CA GLU A 141 19.63 12.79 -15.08
C GLU A 141 18.69 13.67 -14.23
N GLU A 142 18.75 13.55 -12.91
CA GLU A 142 17.92 14.29 -11.98
C GLU A 142 18.57 15.62 -11.57
N ALA A 143 17.73 16.64 -11.38
CA ALA A 143 18.16 17.95 -10.89
C ALA A 143 18.42 17.89 -9.36
N ILE A 144 19.60 17.39 -8.99
CA ILE A 144 20.07 17.32 -7.60
C ILE A 144 21.04 18.49 -7.36
N PRO A 145 20.99 19.19 -6.20
CA PRO A 145 21.91 20.27 -5.90
C PRO A 145 23.38 19.83 -6.05
N GLU A 146 24.22 20.64 -6.71
CA GLU A 146 25.62 20.30 -7.05
C GLU A 146 26.47 19.90 -5.83
N GLU A 147 26.14 20.45 -4.67
CA GLU A 147 26.81 20.22 -3.38
C GLU A 147 26.46 18.84 -2.77
N THR A 148 25.49 18.12 -3.33
CA THR A 148 24.97 16.87 -2.77
C THR A 148 25.93 15.73 -3.05
N ASP A 149 26.43 15.09 -2.00
CA ASP A 149 27.16 13.83 -2.13
C ASP A 149 26.22 12.75 -2.70
N LYS A 150 26.53 12.29 -3.91
CA LYS A 150 25.76 11.26 -4.63
C LYS A 150 25.74 9.93 -3.88
N GLU A 151 26.76 9.63 -3.08
CA GLU A 151 26.78 8.42 -2.25
C GLU A 151 25.83 8.56 -1.04
N ALA A 152 25.63 9.79 -0.54
CA ALA A 152 24.76 10.08 0.60
C ALA A 152 23.29 10.31 0.22
N VAL A 153 22.98 10.48 -1.07
CA VAL A 153 21.63 10.87 -1.54
C VAL A 153 20.55 9.88 -1.11
N TRP A 154 20.85 8.59 -1.03
CA TRP A 154 19.87 7.58 -0.60
C TRP A 154 19.52 7.69 0.87
N SER A 155 20.53 7.87 1.72
CA SER A 155 20.32 8.13 3.15
C SER A 155 19.53 9.41 3.38
N LEU A 156 19.79 10.44 2.57
CA LEU A 156 19.02 11.68 2.56
C LEU A 156 17.54 11.42 2.19
N ARG A 157 17.27 10.70 1.11
CA ARG A 157 15.91 10.37 0.66
C ARG A 157 15.16 9.54 1.69
N TYR A 158 15.80 8.55 2.31
CA TYR A 158 15.16 7.76 3.37
C TYR A 158 14.75 8.63 4.56
N ARG A 159 15.62 9.55 5.00
CA ARG A 159 15.26 10.53 6.04
C ARG A 159 14.06 11.38 5.60
N GLN A 160 14.09 11.96 4.39
CA GLN A 160 13.02 12.80 3.86
C GLN A 160 11.67 12.04 3.75
N ILE A 161 11.70 10.80 3.30
CA ILE A 161 10.51 9.92 3.25
C ILE A 161 9.96 9.68 4.65
N ASN A 162 10.83 9.34 5.61
CA ASN A 162 10.40 9.16 7.01
C ASN A 162 9.84 10.45 7.61
N ASP A 163 10.43 11.60 7.33
CA ASP A 163 9.94 12.90 7.80
C ASP A 163 8.57 13.23 7.18
N PHE A 164 8.36 12.90 5.91
CA PHE A 164 7.09 13.08 5.21
C PHE A 164 5.99 12.16 5.76
N GLU A 165 6.29 10.87 5.95
CA GLU A 165 5.37 9.90 6.55
C GLU A 165 5.02 10.29 7.99
N ARG A 166 6.01 10.72 8.79
CA ARG A 166 5.78 11.27 10.12
C ARG A 166 4.85 12.48 10.10
N TYR A 167 5.12 13.45 9.21
CA TYR A 167 4.28 14.63 9.05
C TYR A 167 2.82 14.25 8.77
N LEU A 168 2.57 13.27 7.89
CA LEU A 168 1.22 12.80 7.59
C LEU A 168 0.56 12.14 8.82
N HIS A 169 1.27 11.23 9.48
CA HIS A 169 0.78 10.56 10.68
C HIS A 169 0.42 11.54 11.80
N GLU A 170 1.29 12.49 12.10
CA GLU A 170 1.06 13.55 13.11
C GLU A 170 -0.14 14.45 12.78
N ASN A 171 -0.64 14.41 11.54
CA ASN A 171 -1.82 15.13 11.09
C ASN A 171 -3.06 14.23 10.88
N GLY A 172 -3.07 13.02 11.44
CA GLY A 172 -4.21 12.10 11.41
C GLY A 172 -4.36 11.36 10.08
N PHE A 173 -3.24 10.95 9.50
CA PHE A 173 -3.20 10.04 8.35
C PHE A 173 -2.38 8.80 8.69
N GLU A 174 -3.05 7.67 8.92
CA GLU A 174 -2.37 6.41 9.22
C GLU A 174 -1.72 5.84 7.98
N ILE A 175 -0.46 5.41 8.07
CA ILE A 175 0.29 4.87 6.92
C ILE A 175 0.60 3.39 7.14
N ILE A 176 0.18 2.56 6.20
CA ILE A 176 0.46 1.12 6.17
C ILE A 176 1.12 0.80 4.85
N LYS A 177 2.26 0.11 4.89
CA LYS A 177 3.04 -0.19 3.69
C LYS A 177 3.16 -1.69 3.52
N PHE A 178 2.82 -2.21 2.36
CA PHE A 178 2.88 -3.63 2.02
C PHE A 178 3.94 -3.86 0.95
N PHE A 179 4.91 -4.71 1.26
CA PHE A 179 5.90 -5.19 0.31
C PHE A 179 5.60 -6.64 -0.06
N PHE A 180 5.30 -6.91 -1.33
CA PHE A 180 5.01 -8.26 -1.81
C PHE A 180 6.33 -8.96 -2.18
N ASN A 181 6.83 -9.81 -1.29
CA ASN A 181 8.08 -10.53 -1.44
C ASN A 181 7.85 -11.82 -2.24
N VAL A 182 8.04 -11.76 -3.56
CA VAL A 182 7.90 -12.90 -4.47
C VAL A 182 9.26 -13.54 -4.72
N SER A 183 9.32 -14.86 -4.83
CA SER A 183 10.55 -15.54 -5.22
C SER A 183 10.87 -15.37 -6.70
N LYS A 184 12.16 -15.48 -7.03
CA LYS A 184 12.64 -15.40 -8.41
C LYS A 184 11.99 -16.46 -9.29
N ASP A 185 11.70 -17.65 -8.76
CA ASP A 185 11.06 -18.74 -9.51
C ASP A 185 9.57 -18.50 -9.76
N VAL A 186 8.80 -18.13 -8.72
CA VAL A 186 7.37 -17.84 -8.92
C VAL A 186 7.16 -16.64 -9.84
N GLN A 187 7.99 -15.61 -9.73
CA GLN A 187 7.95 -14.47 -10.64
C GLN A 187 8.20 -14.90 -12.10
N ARG A 188 9.12 -15.83 -12.36
CA ARG A 188 9.35 -16.38 -13.70
C ARG A 188 8.09 -17.03 -14.23
N ASP A 189 7.46 -17.87 -13.41
CA ASP A 189 6.33 -18.68 -13.82
C ASP A 189 5.10 -17.79 -14.10
N ARG A 190 4.86 -16.76 -13.28
CA ARG A 190 3.83 -15.73 -13.56
C ARG A 190 4.07 -14.94 -14.84
N LEU A 191 5.31 -14.51 -15.09
CA LEU A 191 5.65 -13.81 -16.35
C LEU A 191 5.46 -14.72 -17.56
N LEU A 192 5.85 -16.00 -17.47
CA LEU A 192 5.64 -16.98 -18.52
C LEU A 192 4.16 -17.25 -18.77
N GLU A 193 3.34 -17.32 -17.72
CA GLU A 193 1.89 -17.47 -17.84
C GLU A 193 1.29 -16.26 -18.56
N ARG A 194 1.60 -15.04 -18.12
CA ARG A 194 1.12 -13.79 -18.74
C ARG A 194 1.51 -13.66 -20.21
N LEU A 195 2.69 -14.17 -20.59
CA LEU A 195 3.17 -14.19 -21.99
C LEU A 195 2.50 -15.26 -22.85
N LYS A 196 2.09 -16.38 -22.25
CA LYS A 196 1.54 -17.55 -22.96
C LYS A 196 0.02 -17.53 -23.04
N ASP A 197 -0.66 -16.82 -22.14
CA ASP A 197 -2.11 -16.66 -22.15
C ASP A 197 -2.51 -15.35 -22.85
N PRO A 198 -3.10 -15.41 -24.06
CA PRO A 198 -3.55 -14.23 -24.79
C PRO A 198 -4.54 -13.34 -24.01
N LYS A 199 -5.25 -13.89 -23.02
CA LYS A 199 -6.17 -13.12 -22.17
C LYS A 199 -5.46 -12.29 -21.10
N LYS A 200 -4.20 -12.61 -20.79
CA LYS A 200 -3.35 -11.91 -19.81
C LYS A 200 -2.26 -11.06 -20.45
N ASN A 201 -2.04 -11.18 -21.77
CA ASN A 201 -1.05 -10.38 -22.50
C ASN A 201 -1.19 -8.86 -22.31
N TRP A 202 -2.40 -8.35 -22.03
CA TRP A 202 -2.61 -6.91 -21.78
C TRP A 202 -2.01 -6.42 -20.45
N GLU A 203 -1.75 -7.34 -19.51
CA GLU A 203 -1.11 -7.09 -18.21
C GLU A 203 0.42 -7.18 -18.28
N PHE A 204 0.98 -7.49 -19.45
CA PHE A 204 2.41 -7.73 -19.63
C PHE A 204 3.10 -6.55 -20.32
N SER A 205 4.27 -6.18 -19.82
CA SER A 205 5.20 -5.29 -20.53
C SER A 205 6.54 -5.97 -20.78
N PHE A 206 7.13 -5.74 -21.96
CA PHE A 206 8.48 -6.23 -22.27
C PHE A 206 9.56 -5.62 -21.36
N SER A 207 9.26 -4.51 -20.67
CA SER A 207 10.14 -3.98 -19.61
C SER A 207 10.33 -5.00 -18.50
N ASP A 208 9.30 -5.76 -18.14
CA ASP A 208 9.29 -6.61 -16.94
C ASP A 208 10.34 -7.73 -17.02
N VAL A 209 10.58 -8.23 -18.25
CA VAL A 209 11.63 -9.22 -18.53
C VAL A 209 13.03 -8.60 -18.47
N LYS A 210 13.17 -7.32 -18.83
CA LYS A 210 14.44 -6.58 -18.70
C LYS A 210 14.72 -6.26 -17.24
N GLU A 211 13.72 -5.79 -16.49
CA GLU A 211 13.85 -5.48 -15.07
C GLU A 211 14.27 -6.70 -14.25
N ARG A 212 13.79 -7.88 -14.63
CA ARG A 212 14.22 -9.15 -14.02
C ARG A 212 15.74 -9.41 -14.12
N GLN A 213 16.45 -8.81 -15.07
CA GLN A 213 17.91 -8.95 -15.16
C GLN A 213 18.63 -8.26 -13.99
N TYR A 214 18.01 -7.24 -13.40
CA TYR A 214 18.51 -6.50 -12.24
C TYR A 214 17.99 -7.06 -10.91
N TRP A 215 17.60 -8.34 -10.88
CA TRP A 215 16.99 -8.97 -9.69
C TRP A 215 17.81 -8.70 -8.42
N ASP A 216 19.11 -8.96 -8.46
CA ASP A 216 19.97 -8.86 -7.28
C ASP A 216 20.10 -7.39 -6.81
N ASP A 217 20.10 -6.43 -7.75
CA ASP A 217 20.09 -4.99 -7.43
C ASP A 217 18.76 -4.58 -6.76
N TYR A 218 17.62 -5.01 -7.33
CA TYR A 218 16.32 -4.78 -6.72
C TYR A 218 16.23 -5.36 -5.31
N GLN A 219 16.74 -6.59 -5.09
CA GLN A 219 16.72 -7.21 -3.76
C GLN A 219 17.49 -6.37 -2.74
N ALA A 220 18.69 -5.90 -3.09
CA ALA A 220 19.50 -5.05 -2.23
C ALA A 220 18.81 -3.71 -1.94
N ILE A 221 18.20 -3.09 -2.97
CA ILE A 221 17.50 -1.81 -2.84
C ILE A 221 16.26 -1.93 -1.95
N PHE A 222 15.46 -2.99 -2.12
CA PHE A 222 14.30 -3.24 -1.28
C PHE A 222 14.71 -3.55 0.17
N ALA A 223 15.77 -4.32 0.39
CA ALA A 223 16.30 -4.57 1.72
C ALA A 223 16.69 -3.27 2.43
N ASP A 224 17.40 -2.37 1.74
CA ASP A 224 17.73 -1.03 2.26
C ASP A 224 16.49 -0.20 2.57
N MET A 225 15.54 -0.15 1.62
CA MET A 225 14.29 0.60 1.77
C MET A 225 13.53 0.17 3.02
N LEU A 226 13.28 -1.14 3.16
CA LEU A 226 12.60 -1.72 4.31
C LEU A 226 13.36 -1.42 5.62
N SER A 227 14.68 -1.60 5.59
CA SER A 227 15.54 -1.38 6.77
C SER A 227 15.56 0.08 7.25
N LYS A 228 15.43 1.04 6.32
CA LYS A 228 15.60 2.47 6.59
C LYS A 228 14.29 3.23 6.75
N THR A 229 13.17 2.66 6.33
CA THR A 229 11.87 3.36 6.42
C THR A 229 10.78 2.61 7.18
N ALA A 230 11.07 1.45 7.76
CA ALA A 230 10.20 0.86 8.78
C ALA A 230 10.23 1.71 10.06
N THR A 231 9.08 2.23 10.47
CA THR A 231 8.91 3.01 11.71
C THR A 231 7.60 2.66 12.39
N GLU A 232 7.45 3.03 13.67
CA GLU A 232 6.24 2.73 14.45
C GLU A 232 4.97 3.37 13.85
N HIS A 233 5.10 4.61 13.36
CA HIS A 233 4.01 5.39 12.76
C HIS A 233 3.78 5.08 11.27
N ALA A 234 4.70 4.36 10.63
CA ALA A 234 4.57 3.92 9.25
C ALA A 234 5.28 2.56 9.11
N PRO A 235 4.63 1.48 9.57
CA PRO A 235 5.21 0.14 9.48
C PRO A 235 5.19 -0.39 8.04
N TRP A 236 6.10 -1.32 7.78
CA TRP A 236 6.05 -2.18 6.59
C TRP A 236 5.57 -3.57 6.98
N TYR A 237 4.81 -4.20 6.09
CA TYR A 237 4.42 -5.60 6.15
C TYR A 237 5.04 -6.32 4.95
N VAL A 238 5.95 -7.26 5.22
CA VAL A 238 6.63 -8.05 4.19
C VAL A 238 5.84 -9.33 3.96
N LEU A 239 5.15 -9.41 2.82
CA LEU A 239 4.17 -10.47 2.53
C LEU A 239 4.82 -11.64 1.77
N PRO A 240 4.52 -12.90 2.14
CA PRO A 240 4.93 -14.09 1.39
C PRO A 240 4.14 -14.17 0.08
N ALA A 241 4.64 -13.51 -0.97
CA ALA A 241 3.87 -13.27 -2.18
C ALA A 241 3.88 -14.44 -3.17
N ASP A 242 4.55 -15.55 -2.88
CA ASP A 242 4.37 -16.80 -3.63
C ASP A 242 2.99 -17.40 -3.35
N ASP A 243 2.48 -17.22 -2.12
CA ASP A 243 1.16 -17.65 -1.68
C ASP A 243 0.11 -16.55 -1.90
N GLU A 244 -0.34 -16.38 -3.14
CA GLU A 244 -1.19 -15.25 -3.58
C GLU A 244 -2.40 -14.98 -2.69
N TRP A 245 -3.16 -16.02 -2.34
CA TRP A 245 -4.37 -15.88 -1.53
C TRP A 245 -4.06 -15.55 -0.09
N TYR A 246 -2.94 -16.06 0.42
CA TYR A 246 -2.53 -15.81 1.79
C TYR A 246 -2.00 -14.38 1.94
N ALA A 247 -1.19 -13.89 1.01
CA ALA A 247 -0.76 -12.49 0.96
C ALA A 247 -1.96 -11.52 0.93
N ARG A 248 -3.00 -11.82 0.13
CA ARG A 248 -4.25 -11.02 0.08
C ARG A 248 -5.00 -11.03 1.41
N TYR A 249 -5.06 -12.19 2.07
CA TYR A 249 -5.69 -12.32 3.37
C TYR A 249 -4.94 -11.57 4.49
N ILE A 250 -3.60 -11.56 4.45
CA ILE A 250 -2.79 -10.73 5.36
C ILE A 250 -3.13 -9.25 5.15
N VAL A 251 -3.20 -8.77 3.90
CA VAL A 251 -3.58 -7.38 3.60
C VAL A 251 -4.95 -7.03 4.20
N SER A 252 -5.99 -7.82 3.94
CA SER A 252 -7.32 -7.52 4.47
C SER A 252 -7.36 -7.57 6.00
N SER A 253 -6.66 -8.51 6.61
CA SER A 253 -6.60 -8.65 8.08
C SER A 253 -5.86 -7.49 8.74
N VAL A 254 -4.71 -7.07 8.20
CA VAL A 254 -3.97 -5.90 8.71
C VAL A 254 -4.78 -4.63 8.54
N MET A 255 -5.50 -4.48 7.42
CA MET A 255 -6.38 -3.33 7.23
C MET A 255 -7.52 -3.29 8.25
N ILE A 256 -8.10 -4.45 8.60
CA ILE A 256 -9.08 -4.54 9.70
C ILE A 256 -8.44 -4.12 11.01
N ASP A 257 -7.29 -4.68 11.37
CA ASP A 257 -6.60 -4.38 12.62
C ASP A 257 -6.32 -2.87 12.75
N VAL A 258 -5.93 -2.20 11.66
CA VAL A 258 -5.71 -0.75 11.66
C VAL A 258 -7.00 0.04 11.82
N LEU A 259 -8.07 -0.31 11.09
CA LEU A 259 -9.34 0.39 11.26
C LEU A 259 -9.96 0.13 12.64
N GLU A 260 -9.75 -1.03 13.24
CA GLU A 260 -10.17 -1.33 14.62
C GLU A 260 -9.34 -0.55 15.66
N GLN A 261 -8.08 -0.21 15.35
CA GLN A 261 -7.26 0.67 16.20
C GLN A 261 -7.68 2.14 16.09
N ILE A 262 -8.09 2.57 14.89
CA ILE A 262 -8.68 3.90 14.68
C ILE A 262 -10.02 4.01 15.42
N ASP A 263 -10.77 2.90 15.50
CA ASP A 263 -12.10 2.80 16.12
C ASP A 263 -13.09 3.85 15.59
N PRO A 264 -13.25 3.98 14.25
CA PRO A 264 -14.12 4.99 13.70
C PRO A 264 -15.58 4.70 14.04
N GLU A 265 -16.36 5.73 14.33
CA GLU A 265 -17.78 5.59 14.64
C GLU A 265 -18.71 6.34 13.68
N PHE A 266 -19.95 5.89 13.57
CA PHE A 266 -20.94 6.67 12.84
C PHE A 266 -21.23 7.97 13.60
N PRO A 267 -21.37 9.12 12.91
CA PRO A 267 -21.79 10.36 13.54
C PRO A 267 -23.09 10.16 14.31
N THR A 268 -23.12 10.61 15.56
CA THR A 268 -24.32 10.58 16.39
C THR A 268 -25.03 11.93 16.31
N PHE A 269 -26.36 11.89 16.32
CA PHE A 269 -27.16 13.12 16.35
C PHE A 269 -27.15 13.70 17.76
N THR A 270 -26.98 15.02 17.83
CA THR A 270 -27.25 15.78 19.06
C THR A 270 -28.74 15.72 19.41
N GLU A 271 -29.10 16.00 20.67
CA GLU A 271 -30.52 16.05 21.08
C GLU A 271 -31.33 17.03 20.21
N GLU A 272 -30.75 18.18 19.84
CA GLU A 272 -31.40 19.17 18.96
C GLU A 272 -31.61 18.63 17.52
N GLU A 273 -30.66 17.87 16.99
CA GLU A 273 -30.81 17.24 15.67
C GLU A 273 -31.83 16.12 15.70
N GLN A 274 -31.89 15.36 16.79
CA GLN A 274 -32.89 14.31 16.97
C GLN A 274 -34.31 14.88 16.99
N GLU A 275 -34.53 16.01 17.66
CA GLU A 275 -35.84 16.71 17.64
C GLU A 275 -36.23 17.13 16.21
N LYS A 276 -35.29 17.66 15.42
CA LYS A 276 -35.52 18.03 14.00
C LYS A 276 -35.82 16.81 13.13
N ILE A 277 -35.14 15.70 13.37
CA ILE A 277 -35.39 14.43 12.67
C ILE A 277 -36.81 13.94 12.97
N ASP A 278 -37.21 13.93 14.24
CA ASP A 278 -38.53 13.49 14.66
C ASP A 278 -39.64 14.38 14.06
N GLU A 279 -39.43 15.70 13.99
CA GLU A 279 -40.33 16.64 13.33
C GLU A 279 -40.43 16.37 11.81
N ALA A 280 -39.29 16.13 11.15
CA ALA A 280 -39.24 15.81 9.73
C ALA A 280 -39.98 14.49 9.43
N ILE A 281 -39.78 13.45 10.25
CA ILE A 281 -40.50 12.16 10.13
C ILE A 281 -42.01 12.40 10.23
N ARG A 282 -42.48 13.10 11.28
CA ARG A 282 -43.91 13.39 11.45
C ARG A 282 -44.50 14.15 10.27
N THR A 283 -43.74 15.07 9.69
CA THR A 283 -44.18 15.85 8.52
C THR A 283 -44.37 14.95 7.31
N LEU A 284 -43.36 14.12 6.99
CA LEU A 284 -43.39 13.22 5.83
C LEU A 284 -44.42 12.08 5.97
N GLU A 285 -44.65 11.57 7.18
CA GLU A 285 -45.70 10.56 7.43
C GLU A 285 -47.12 11.11 7.31
N SER A 286 -47.28 12.45 7.34
CA SER A 286 -48.57 13.12 7.24
C SER A 286 -48.96 13.56 5.81
N GLU A 287 -48.09 13.32 4.82
CA GLU A 287 -48.34 13.53 3.38
C GLU A 287 -49.12 12.37 2.74
#